data_AF-A0A7W9SNB4-F1
#
_entry.id   AF-A0A7W9SNB4-F1
#
_cell.length_a   1.000
_cell.length_b   1.000
_cell.length_c   1.000
_cell.angle_alpha   90.00
_cell.angle_beta   90.00
_cell.angle_gamma   90.00
#
_symmetry.space_group_name_H-M   'P 1'
#
loop_
_entity.id
_entity.type
_entity.pdbx_description
1 polymer ?
#
loop_
_entity_poly.entity_id
_entity_poly.type
_entity_poly.pdbx_seq_one_letter_code
_entity_poly.pdbx_strand_id
1 'polypeptide(L)'
;MIPYRAKNPPERFPYATIGLIVINSLIFFCTSQYAIVIREGVVHDWALSHNTFSPVRMVSSMFLHGSLMHLLGNMLFLWLFGAAVEGRLGIGKYLLVYLLCGLAGDGLHEVMVGLFQPERFSLGASGAIMGLAGAYLYLFPFARICIFWGWNYWRFAAGLGWTSEWQAQWVILYYLGFDILNGFLTTTVGMASGVANFAHIGGAGAGFLLVLALRERRDTHEASEAQALRSEYGGDYHGLPLQDLEALVQREPDNLDLVTTFCHKALFGPLGNTAPLARSLFLEKADKLVQEGDPDTVTRLALLLAAGPGEVPTGILLRLAARQEREGDFGQAEQLLRRVLSFGDSGPDAEMVWARLARLTEQSMGDKARAVQLYTEQLIRFPNGAQSTYARTALQRLGSPLPPAGAMPTPQAPSTKPTGAPAPEVAPNTMPTLQAPRRKPEAEGDTPKPGYNDEGKSAEASGLRPIGG
;
A
#
# COMPACT_ATOMS: atom_id res chain seq x y z
N MET A 1 11.48 16.43 -23.27
CA MET A 1 11.56 15.92 -21.87
C MET A 1 11.19 14.45 -21.93
N ILE A 2 11.97 13.51 -21.40
CA ILE A 2 11.70 12.07 -21.51
C ILE A 2 11.55 11.50 -20.10
N PRO A 3 10.35 11.07 -19.67
CA PRO A 3 10.19 10.39 -18.41
C PRO A 3 10.71 8.95 -18.53
N TYR A 4 11.38 8.45 -17.50
CA TYR A 4 11.99 7.11 -17.55
C TYR A 4 11.69 6.23 -16.34
N ARG A 5 11.24 6.82 -15.23
CA ARG A 5 10.87 6.07 -14.03
C ARG A 5 9.82 6.82 -13.22
N ALA A 6 8.85 6.10 -12.68
CA ALA A 6 7.90 6.61 -11.70
C ALA A 6 8.26 6.03 -10.32
N LYS A 7 8.24 6.85 -9.27
CA LYS A 7 8.57 6.46 -7.89
C LYS A 7 7.35 6.01 -7.08
N ASN A 8 6.38 5.41 -7.75
CA ASN A 8 5.18 4.78 -7.19
C ASN A 8 5.02 3.40 -7.83
N PRO A 9 5.76 2.39 -7.34
CA PRO A 9 5.61 1.03 -7.83
C PRO A 9 4.15 0.57 -7.77
N PRO A 10 3.73 -0.32 -8.68
CA PRO A 10 2.35 -0.77 -8.74
C PRO A 10 1.98 -1.59 -7.51
N GLU A 11 0.75 -1.42 -7.02
CA GLU A 11 0.22 -2.12 -5.83
C GLU A 11 0.10 -3.63 -6.04
N ARG A 12 0.03 -4.07 -7.29
CA ARG A 12 -0.06 -5.47 -7.71
C ARG A 12 0.81 -5.68 -8.94
N PHE A 13 1.19 -6.92 -9.19
CA PHE A 13 1.96 -7.24 -10.38
C PHE A 13 1.15 -6.92 -11.66
N PRO A 14 1.69 -6.13 -12.62
CA PRO A 14 0.93 -5.56 -13.72
C PRO A 14 0.85 -6.50 -14.95
N TYR A 15 0.11 -7.61 -14.82
CA TYR A 15 -0.01 -8.63 -15.86
C TYR A 15 -0.58 -8.08 -17.19
N ALA A 16 -1.60 -7.24 -17.14
CA ALA A 16 -2.26 -6.70 -18.33
C ALA A 16 -1.36 -5.70 -19.06
N THR A 17 -0.65 -4.84 -18.34
CA THR A 17 0.32 -3.89 -18.90
C THR A 17 1.42 -4.66 -19.63
N ILE A 18 2.00 -5.69 -19.00
CA ILE A 18 3.02 -6.54 -19.62
C ILE A 18 2.43 -7.27 -20.84
N GLY A 19 1.23 -7.82 -20.73
CA GLY A 19 0.54 -8.50 -21.82
C GLY A 19 0.32 -7.58 -23.03
N LEU A 20 -0.14 -6.35 -22.80
CA LEU A 20 -0.29 -5.34 -23.85
C LEU A 20 1.05 -4.97 -24.49
N ILE A 21 2.12 -4.84 -23.69
CA ILE A 21 3.47 -4.57 -24.23
C ILE A 21 3.91 -5.70 -25.16
N VAL A 22 3.74 -6.95 -24.73
CA VAL A 22 4.09 -8.12 -25.52
C VAL A 22 3.26 -8.19 -26.80
N ILE A 23 1.94 -8.03 -26.71
CA ILE A 23 1.04 -8.07 -27.87
C ILE A 23 1.41 -7.00 -28.90
N ASN A 24 1.58 -5.75 -28.47
CA ASN A 24 1.96 -4.65 -29.36
C ASN A 24 3.32 -4.88 -30.02
N SER A 25 4.29 -5.40 -29.27
CA SER A 25 5.61 -5.71 -29.81
C SER A 25 5.54 -6.82 -30.86
N LEU A 26 4.83 -7.92 -30.58
CA LEU A 26 4.63 -9.02 -31.54
C LEU A 26 3.94 -8.54 -32.82
N ILE A 27 2.87 -7.75 -32.70
CA ILE A 27 2.16 -7.19 -33.85
C ILE A 27 3.10 -6.32 -34.67
N PHE A 28 3.90 -5.45 -34.05
CA PHE A 28 4.85 -4.62 -34.77
C PHE A 28 5.89 -5.44 -35.53
N PHE A 29 6.53 -6.43 -34.89
CA PHE A 29 7.52 -7.27 -35.59
C PHE A 29 6.92 -8.10 -36.72
N CYS A 30 5.67 -8.56 -36.59
CA CYS A 30 4.97 -9.28 -37.64
C CYS A 30 4.51 -8.39 -38.80
N THR A 31 4.24 -7.10 -38.56
CA THR A 31 3.68 -6.18 -39.57
C THR A 31 4.71 -5.25 -40.21
N SER A 32 5.89 -5.12 -39.60
CA SER A 32 6.96 -4.23 -40.07
C SER A 32 7.87 -4.85 -41.13
N GLN A 33 8.46 -3.97 -41.93
CA GLN A 33 9.56 -4.25 -42.82
C GLN A 33 10.88 -4.00 -42.07
N TYR A 34 11.74 -5.03 -42.04
CA TYR A 34 13.04 -5.01 -41.35
C TYR A 34 12.99 -4.63 -39.86
N ALA A 35 11.83 -4.78 -39.19
CA ALA A 35 11.63 -4.34 -37.81
C ALA A 35 11.78 -2.82 -37.56
N ILE A 36 11.67 -1.99 -38.61
CA ILE A 36 11.89 -0.54 -38.51
C ILE A 36 10.62 0.25 -38.80
N VAL A 37 9.90 -0.08 -39.88
CA VAL A 37 8.73 0.67 -40.36
C VAL A 37 7.61 -0.30 -40.71
N ILE A 38 6.36 0.07 -40.45
CA ILE A 38 5.19 -0.75 -40.83
C ILE A 38 5.08 -0.88 -42.36
N ARG A 39 4.62 -2.05 -42.85
CA ARG A 39 4.33 -2.26 -44.27
C ARG A 39 3.12 -1.44 -44.70
N GLU A 40 3.21 -0.74 -45.83
CA GLU A 40 2.13 0.12 -46.35
C GLU A 40 0.80 -0.63 -46.53
N GLY A 41 0.82 -1.86 -47.05
CA GLY A 41 -0.40 -2.67 -47.19
C GLY A 41 -1.11 -2.91 -45.86
N VAL A 42 -0.37 -3.11 -44.77
CA VAL A 42 -0.97 -3.29 -43.43
C VAL A 42 -1.66 -2.01 -42.97
N VAL A 43 -1.09 -0.84 -43.26
CA VAL A 43 -1.71 0.46 -42.94
C VAL A 43 -3.04 0.60 -43.68
N HIS A 44 -3.05 0.36 -44.99
CA HIS A 44 -4.27 0.44 -45.79
C HIS A 44 -5.38 -0.53 -45.35
N ASP A 45 -4.99 -1.74 -44.92
CA ASP A 45 -5.91 -2.81 -44.54
C ASP A 45 -6.47 -2.65 -43.12
N TRP A 46 -5.69 -2.11 -42.17
CA TRP A 46 -5.97 -2.22 -40.74
C TRP A 46 -5.88 -0.91 -39.95
N ALA A 47 -5.28 0.15 -40.49
CA ALA A 47 -5.29 1.46 -39.83
C ALA A 47 -6.66 2.13 -39.99
N LEU A 48 -6.97 3.03 -39.06
CA LEU A 48 -8.19 3.80 -39.10
C LEU A 48 -8.01 5.02 -40.00
N SER A 49 -8.98 5.32 -40.85
CA SER A 49 -9.13 6.63 -41.49
C SER A 49 -10.62 6.91 -41.63
N HIS A 50 -10.98 8.17 -41.89
CA HIS A 50 -12.37 8.56 -42.09
C HIS A 50 -13.04 7.74 -43.20
N ASN A 51 -12.34 7.55 -44.32
CA ASN A 51 -12.84 6.78 -45.47
C ASN A 51 -13.05 5.29 -45.18
N THR A 52 -12.38 4.76 -44.15
CA THR A 52 -12.40 3.34 -43.83
C THR A 52 -12.93 3.07 -42.43
N PHE A 53 -13.66 4.03 -41.86
CA PHE A 53 -14.16 3.95 -40.50
C PHE A 53 -14.95 2.65 -40.26
N SER A 54 -14.49 1.84 -39.30
CA SER A 54 -15.21 0.64 -38.86
C SER A 54 -14.82 0.29 -37.42
N PRO A 55 -15.70 -0.37 -36.65
CA PRO A 55 -15.37 -0.79 -35.28
C PRO A 55 -14.13 -1.70 -35.21
N VAL A 56 -13.93 -2.54 -36.22
CA VAL A 56 -12.74 -3.40 -36.30
C VAL A 56 -11.48 -2.55 -36.45
N ARG A 57 -11.49 -1.55 -37.34
CA ARG A 57 -10.34 -0.66 -37.57
C ARG A 57 -10.05 0.26 -36.41
N MET A 58 -11.06 0.70 -35.65
CA MET A 58 -10.87 1.43 -34.40
C MET A 58 -10.16 0.60 -33.31
N VAL A 59 -10.35 -0.72 -33.32
CA VAL A 59 -9.65 -1.59 -32.38
C VAL A 59 -8.28 -1.99 -32.92
N SER A 60 -8.17 -2.33 -34.20
CA SER A 60 -6.88 -2.75 -34.78
C SER A 60 -5.87 -1.59 -34.85
N SER A 61 -6.31 -0.36 -35.14
CA SER A 61 -5.48 0.84 -35.13
C SER A 61 -4.69 0.98 -33.82
N MET A 62 -5.30 0.66 -32.68
CA MET A 62 -4.72 0.74 -31.34
C MET A 62 -3.51 -0.18 -31.12
N PHE A 63 -3.29 -1.15 -32.01
CA PHE A 63 -2.17 -2.11 -31.88
C PHE A 63 -1.10 -1.95 -32.97
N LEU A 64 -1.35 -1.12 -33.99
CA LEU A 64 -0.41 -0.86 -35.07
C LEU A 64 0.55 0.26 -34.70
N HIS A 65 1.81 0.16 -35.14
CA HIS A 65 2.84 1.17 -34.87
C HIS A 65 3.61 1.49 -36.14
N GLY A 66 3.67 2.77 -36.50
CA GLY A 66 4.25 3.21 -37.77
C GLY A 66 5.77 3.01 -37.87
N SER A 67 6.47 3.04 -36.73
CA SER A 67 7.93 2.89 -36.67
C SER A 67 8.37 2.28 -35.34
N LEU A 68 9.62 1.80 -35.29
CA LEU A 68 10.22 1.25 -34.07
C LEU A 68 10.24 2.29 -32.94
N MET A 69 10.58 3.54 -33.24
CA MET A 69 10.58 4.61 -32.24
C MET A 69 9.18 4.94 -31.73
N HIS A 70 8.16 4.84 -32.59
CA HIS A 70 6.76 5.00 -32.16
C HIS A 70 6.36 3.87 -31.18
N LEU A 71 6.72 2.61 -31.48
CA LEU A 71 6.50 1.49 -30.56
C LEU A 71 7.22 1.73 -29.23
N LEU A 72 8.52 2.02 -29.25
CA LEU A 72 9.31 2.21 -28.03
C LEU A 72 8.76 3.33 -27.14
N GLY A 73 8.36 4.46 -27.74
CA GLY A 73 7.74 5.56 -27.01
C GLY A 73 6.42 5.15 -26.33
N ASN A 74 5.57 4.43 -27.05
CA ASN A 74 4.30 3.92 -26.50
C ASN A 74 4.55 2.92 -25.38
N MET A 75 5.46 1.96 -25.55
CA MET A 75 5.73 0.95 -24.52
C MET A 75 6.34 1.57 -23.26
N LEU A 76 7.19 2.60 -23.41
CA LEU A 76 7.71 3.38 -22.28
C LEU A 76 6.58 4.05 -21.48
N PHE A 77 5.67 4.74 -22.16
CA PHE A 77 4.55 5.42 -21.50
C PHE A 77 3.53 4.44 -20.91
N LEU A 78 3.26 3.34 -21.63
CA LEU A 78 2.40 2.27 -21.17
C LEU A 78 2.95 1.63 -19.90
N TRP A 79 4.26 1.38 -19.83
CA TRP A 79 4.88 0.88 -18.60
C TRP A 79 4.81 1.91 -17.47
N LEU A 80 5.21 3.15 -17.76
CA LEU A 80 5.34 4.21 -16.76
C LEU A 80 4.00 4.54 -16.07
N PHE A 81 2.93 4.66 -16.86
CA PHE A 81 1.61 5.04 -16.35
C PHE A 81 0.68 3.85 -16.18
N GLY A 82 0.73 2.87 -17.09
CA GLY A 82 -0.19 1.74 -17.09
C GLY A 82 -0.01 0.81 -15.89
N ALA A 83 1.22 0.51 -15.48
CA ALA A 83 1.47 -0.44 -14.41
C ALA A 83 0.83 -0.02 -13.08
N ALA A 84 1.00 1.25 -12.67
CA ALA A 84 0.41 1.76 -11.43
C ALA A 84 -1.12 1.84 -11.50
N VAL A 85 -1.67 2.25 -12.65
CA VAL A 85 -3.12 2.29 -12.88
C VAL A 85 -3.71 0.89 -12.83
N GLU A 86 -3.06 -0.12 -13.41
CA GLU A 86 -3.47 -1.52 -13.29
C GLU A 86 -3.45 -2.00 -11.85
N GLY A 87 -2.40 -1.65 -11.08
CA GLY A 87 -2.31 -1.99 -9.66
C GLY A 87 -3.54 -1.53 -8.87
N ARG A 88 -3.99 -0.29 -9.13
CA ARG A 88 -5.15 0.32 -8.47
C ARG A 88 -6.50 -0.23 -8.97
N LEU A 89 -6.66 -0.38 -10.28
CA LEU A 89 -7.93 -0.79 -10.88
C LEU A 89 -8.15 -2.31 -10.91
N GLY A 90 -7.06 -3.08 -10.86
CA GLY A 90 -7.05 -4.49 -11.24
C GLY A 90 -7.23 -4.69 -12.76
N ILE A 91 -6.91 -5.91 -13.21
CA ILE A 91 -6.84 -6.29 -14.63
C ILE A 91 -8.11 -5.94 -15.42
N GLY A 92 -9.29 -6.31 -14.91
CA GLY A 92 -10.56 -6.16 -15.65
C GLY A 92 -10.94 -4.71 -15.94
N LYS A 93 -11.00 -3.87 -14.89
CA LYS A 93 -11.28 -2.43 -15.04
C LYS A 93 -10.21 -1.73 -15.86
N TYR A 94 -8.94 -2.08 -15.65
CA TYR A 94 -7.81 -1.52 -16.41
C TYR A 94 -7.96 -1.75 -17.92
N LEU A 95 -8.24 -2.98 -18.35
CA LEU A 95 -8.42 -3.30 -19.78
C LEU A 95 -9.64 -2.58 -20.38
N LEU A 96 -10.73 -2.47 -19.61
CA LEU A 96 -11.90 -1.70 -20.04
C LEU A 96 -11.57 -0.22 -20.22
N VAL A 97 -10.86 0.39 -19.25
CA VAL A 97 -10.43 1.78 -19.34
C VAL A 97 -9.49 1.98 -20.54
N TYR A 98 -8.50 1.12 -20.73
CA TYR A 98 -7.60 1.16 -21.89
C TYR A 98 -8.38 1.16 -23.21
N LEU A 99 -9.30 0.21 -23.37
CA LEU A 99 -10.10 0.09 -24.60
C LEU A 99 -10.99 1.31 -24.83
N LEU A 100 -11.77 1.73 -23.82
CA LEU A 100 -12.67 2.86 -23.94
C LEU A 100 -11.93 4.18 -24.21
N CYS A 101 -10.74 4.36 -23.63
CA CYS A 101 -9.91 5.53 -23.91
C CYS A 101 -9.40 5.54 -25.35
N GLY A 102 -8.97 4.39 -25.88
CA GLY A 102 -8.57 4.27 -27.28
C GLY A 102 -9.71 4.63 -28.22
N LEU A 103 -10.89 4.04 -28.01
CA LEU A 103 -12.09 4.32 -28.82
C LEU A 103 -12.53 5.79 -28.73
N ALA A 104 -12.48 6.39 -27.54
CA ALA A 104 -12.80 7.81 -27.35
C ALA A 104 -11.78 8.72 -28.03
N GLY A 105 -10.49 8.36 -27.97
CA GLY A 105 -9.42 9.05 -28.67
C GLY A 105 -9.60 9.00 -30.19
N ASP A 106 -9.76 7.81 -30.75
CA ASP A 106 -10.01 7.60 -32.17
C ASP A 106 -11.25 8.37 -32.63
N GLY A 107 -12.36 8.27 -31.89
CA GLY A 107 -13.58 9.02 -32.18
C GLY A 107 -13.37 10.54 -32.20
N LEU A 108 -12.66 11.09 -31.22
CA LEU A 108 -12.36 12.53 -31.20
C LEU A 108 -11.44 12.93 -32.36
N HIS A 109 -10.44 12.11 -32.69
CA HIS A 109 -9.54 12.38 -33.80
C HIS A 109 -10.26 12.40 -35.16
N GLU A 110 -11.16 11.43 -35.39
CA GLU A 110 -11.95 11.36 -36.62
C GLU A 110 -12.87 12.57 -36.79
N VAL A 111 -13.49 13.03 -35.70
CA VAL A 111 -14.34 14.23 -35.72
C VAL A 111 -13.52 15.51 -35.96
N MET A 112 -12.33 15.63 -35.36
CA MET A 112 -11.56 16.87 -35.43
C MET A 112 -10.66 16.98 -36.66
N VAL A 113 -10.17 15.86 -37.18
CA VAL A 113 -9.19 15.81 -38.29
C VAL A 113 -9.72 14.99 -39.45
N GLY A 114 -10.25 13.79 -39.18
CA GLY A 114 -10.72 12.86 -40.22
C GLY A 114 -11.76 13.49 -41.17
N LEU A 115 -12.71 14.27 -40.64
CA LEU A 115 -13.71 14.99 -41.44
C LEU A 115 -13.11 15.95 -42.48
N PHE A 116 -11.92 16.50 -42.24
CA PHE A 116 -11.26 17.46 -43.12
C PHE A 116 -10.09 16.84 -43.91
N GLN A 117 -9.58 15.68 -43.47
CA GLN A 117 -8.47 14.96 -44.07
C GLN A 117 -8.80 13.46 -44.16
N PRO A 118 -9.76 13.05 -45.00
CA PRO A 118 -10.39 11.73 -44.87
C PRO A 118 -9.51 10.54 -45.28
N GLU A 119 -8.46 10.79 -46.06
CA GLU A 119 -7.46 9.80 -46.47
C GLU A 119 -6.36 9.58 -45.42
N ARG A 120 -6.31 10.41 -44.36
CA ARG A 120 -5.24 10.38 -43.38
C ARG A 120 -5.44 9.23 -42.41
N PHE A 121 -4.46 8.33 -42.34
CA PHE A 121 -4.50 7.22 -41.40
C PHE A 121 -4.09 7.63 -39.98
N SER A 122 -4.81 7.11 -39.00
CA SER A 122 -4.50 7.09 -37.57
C SER A 122 -4.20 5.65 -37.14
N LEU A 123 -3.08 5.49 -36.44
CA LEU A 123 -2.65 4.22 -35.85
C LEU A 123 -1.75 4.49 -34.65
N GLY A 124 -1.78 3.58 -33.68
CA GLY A 124 -1.00 3.66 -32.45
C GLY A 124 -1.83 3.40 -31.21
N ALA A 125 -1.21 2.76 -30.22
CA ALA A 125 -1.76 2.60 -28.87
C ALA A 125 -1.87 3.94 -28.11
N SER A 126 -1.34 5.02 -28.67
CA SER A 126 -1.06 6.27 -27.95
C SER A 126 -2.32 6.97 -27.41
N GLY A 127 -3.47 6.89 -28.10
CA GLY A 127 -4.74 7.40 -27.56
C GLY A 127 -5.16 6.70 -26.27
N ALA A 128 -5.11 5.36 -26.26
CA ALA A 128 -5.40 4.57 -25.06
C ALA A 128 -4.38 4.79 -23.93
N ILE A 129 -3.09 4.86 -24.28
CA ILE A 129 -2.01 5.13 -23.32
C ILE A 129 -2.13 6.52 -22.71
N MET A 130 -2.48 7.53 -23.51
CA MET A 130 -2.77 8.87 -22.98
C MET A 130 -4.03 8.89 -22.12
N GLY A 131 -5.00 8.01 -22.40
CA GLY A 131 -6.08 7.72 -21.46
C GLY A 131 -5.61 7.15 -20.13
N LEU A 132 -4.68 6.19 -20.14
CA LEU A 132 -4.05 5.72 -18.91
C LEU A 132 -3.27 6.84 -18.20
N ALA A 133 -2.62 7.75 -18.93
CA ALA A 133 -2.01 8.94 -18.35
C ALA A 133 -3.05 9.89 -17.73
N GLY A 134 -4.24 10.05 -18.34
CA GLY A 134 -5.36 10.78 -17.76
C GLY A 134 -5.93 10.13 -16.49
N ALA A 135 -6.07 8.81 -16.49
CA ALA A 135 -6.41 8.03 -15.29
C ALA A 135 -5.36 8.22 -14.18
N TYR A 136 -4.07 8.16 -14.56
CA TYR A 136 -2.95 8.38 -13.66
C TYR A 136 -2.96 9.80 -13.08
N LEU A 137 -3.28 10.82 -13.89
CA LEU A 137 -3.39 12.21 -13.45
C LEU A 137 -4.43 12.35 -12.33
N TYR A 138 -5.54 11.61 -12.39
CA TYR A 138 -6.52 11.59 -11.32
C TYR A 138 -6.04 10.81 -10.09
N LEU A 139 -5.51 9.60 -10.27
CA LEU A 139 -5.15 8.68 -9.18
C LEU A 139 -3.89 9.09 -8.43
N PHE A 140 -2.84 9.48 -9.16
CA PHE A 140 -1.48 9.66 -8.66
C PHE A 140 -0.86 11.02 -9.05
N PRO A 141 -1.56 12.16 -8.90
CA PRO A 141 -1.09 13.45 -9.42
C PRO A 141 0.21 13.93 -8.78
N PHE A 142 0.47 13.52 -7.54
CA PHE A 142 1.65 13.93 -6.77
C PHE A 142 2.79 12.91 -6.85
N ALA A 143 2.61 11.78 -7.54
CA ALA A 143 3.68 10.80 -7.70
C ALA A 143 4.89 11.42 -8.41
N ARG A 144 6.10 11.09 -7.93
CA ARG A 144 7.34 11.61 -8.51
C ARG A 144 7.74 10.83 -9.76
N ILE A 145 7.94 11.53 -10.86
CA ILE A 145 8.43 10.99 -12.12
C ILE A 145 9.83 11.53 -12.37
N CYS A 146 10.78 10.62 -12.50
CA CYS A 146 12.13 10.93 -12.92
C CYS A 146 12.15 11.19 -14.43
N ILE A 147 12.68 12.36 -14.80
CA ILE A 147 12.74 12.82 -16.18
C ILE A 147 14.17 13.12 -16.58
N PHE A 148 14.50 12.76 -17.83
CA PHE A 148 15.61 13.35 -18.56
C PHE A 148 15.11 14.60 -19.28
N TRP A 149 15.78 15.73 -19.08
CA TRP A 149 15.42 16.95 -19.78
C TRP A 149 16.66 17.57 -20.41
N GLY A 150 16.69 17.66 -21.75
CA GLY A 150 17.84 18.21 -22.48
C GLY A 150 18.20 19.66 -22.09
N TRP A 151 17.24 20.41 -21.55
CA TRP A 151 17.48 21.76 -21.02
C TRP A 151 18.29 21.75 -19.70
N ASN A 152 18.40 20.61 -19.02
CA ASN A 152 19.24 20.45 -17.82
C ASN A 152 20.74 20.45 -18.12
N TYR A 153 21.18 20.83 -19.33
CA TYR A 153 22.60 21.00 -19.66
C TYR A 153 23.33 21.89 -18.63
N TRP A 154 22.69 22.96 -18.12
CA TRP A 154 23.31 23.80 -17.09
C TRP A 154 23.50 23.03 -15.77
N ARG A 155 22.58 22.15 -15.38
CA ARG A 155 22.71 21.30 -14.18
C ARG A 155 23.85 20.32 -14.33
N PHE A 156 23.99 19.74 -15.52
CA PHE A 156 25.16 18.94 -15.85
C PHE A 156 26.45 19.75 -15.73
N ALA A 157 26.50 20.94 -16.34
CA ALA A 157 27.65 21.84 -16.25
C ALA A 157 27.97 22.27 -14.80
N ALA A 158 26.96 22.29 -13.92
CA ALA A 158 27.09 22.56 -12.49
C ALA A 158 27.35 21.31 -11.63
N GLY A 159 27.54 20.12 -12.21
CA GLY A 159 27.79 18.87 -11.47
C GLY A 159 26.57 18.27 -10.77
N LEU A 160 25.36 18.76 -11.05
CA LEU A 160 24.09 18.38 -10.38
C LEU A 160 23.31 17.26 -11.10
N GLY A 161 23.92 16.63 -12.11
CA GLY A 161 23.33 15.53 -12.90
C GLY A 161 22.36 15.95 -14.01
N TRP A 162 21.94 14.97 -14.83
CA TRP A 162 21.07 15.14 -16.01
C TRP A 162 19.57 14.97 -15.71
N THR A 163 19.23 14.45 -14.54
CA THR A 163 17.89 14.03 -14.18
C THR A 163 17.25 15.02 -13.22
N SER A 164 15.92 15.12 -13.30
CA SER A 164 15.10 15.87 -12.34
C SER A 164 13.84 15.09 -12.02
N GLU A 165 13.17 15.45 -10.92
CA GLU A 165 11.98 14.75 -10.45
C GLU A 165 10.81 15.70 -10.37
N TRP A 166 9.79 15.42 -11.16
CA TRP A 166 8.61 16.26 -11.29
C TRP A 166 7.39 15.49 -10.82
N GLN A 167 6.41 16.18 -10.26
CA GLN A 167 5.14 15.55 -9.96
C GLN A 167 4.43 15.16 -11.25
N ALA A 168 3.77 14.00 -11.25
CA ALA A 168 3.13 13.42 -12.41
C ALA A 168 2.14 14.37 -13.09
N GLN A 169 1.40 15.16 -12.31
CA GLN A 169 0.47 16.13 -12.86
C GLN A 169 1.13 17.11 -13.82
N TRP A 170 2.32 17.62 -13.50
CA TRP A 170 3.03 18.58 -14.36
C TRP A 170 3.63 17.90 -15.59
N VAL A 171 4.11 16.66 -15.44
CA VAL A 171 4.61 15.88 -16.58
C VAL A 171 3.48 15.61 -17.57
N ILE A 172 2.34 15.12 -17.09
CA ILE A 172 1.19 14.77 -17.94
C ILE A 172 0.59 16.03 -18.57
N LEU A 173 0.41 17.11 -17.81
CA LEU A 173 -0.10 18.38 -18.33
C LEU A 173 0.84 19.02 -19.36
N TYR A 174 2.16 18.84 -19.22
CA TYR A 174 3.11 19.29 -20.24
C TYR A 174 2.87 18.57 -21.59
N TYR A 175 2.75 17.24 -21.58
CA TYR A 175 2.48 16.47 -22.79
C TYR A 175 1.11 16.81 -23.39
N LEU A 176 0.08 16.90 -22.56
CA LEU A 176 -1.27 17.28 -23.01
C LEU A 176 -1.31 18.70 -23.58
N GLY A 177 -0.62 19.65 -22.95
CA GLY A 177 -0.49 21.03 -23.45
C GLY A 177 0.22 21.08 -24.80
N PHE A 178 1.26 20.26 -24.98
CA PHE A 178 1.93 20.12 -26.27
C PHE A 178 1.01 19.50 -27.33
N ASP A 179 0.20 18.50 -26.99
CA ASP A 179 -0.80 17.93 -27.90
C ASP A 179 -1.87 18.95 -28.30
N ILE A 180 -2.38 19.75 -27.36
CA ILE A 180 -3.35 20.82 -27.66
C ILE A 180 -2.74 21.84 -28.63
N LEU A 181 -1.51 22.30 -28.36
CA LEU A 181 -0.82 23.25 -29.22
C LEU A 181 -0.62 22.70 -30.64
N ASN A 182 -0.11 21.47 -30.77
CA ASN A 182 0.13 20.86 -32.08
C ASN A 182 -1.17 20.53 -32.81
N GLY A 183 -2.22 20.09 -32.10
CA GLY A 183 -3.54 19.89 -32.66
C GLY A 183 -4.11 21.18 -33.25
N PHE A 184 -4.01 22.28 -32.50
CA PHE A 184 -4.40 23.62 -32.97
C PHE A 184 -3.59 24.04 -34.21
N LEU A 185 -2.27 23.91 -34.19
CA LEU A 185 -1.42 24.26 -35.33
C LEU A 185 -1.74 23.42 -36.57
N THR A 186 -2.06 22.13 -36.39
CA THR A 186 -2.44 21.23 -37.47
C THR A 186 -3.76 21.64 -38.12
N THR A 187 -4.78 21.97 -37.32
CA THR A 187 -6.13 22.29 -37.85
C THR A 187 -6.25 23.73 -38.35
N THR A 188 -5.50 24.68 -37.79
CA THR A 188 -5.62 26.10 -38.14
C THR A 188 -4.56 26.59 -39.14
N VAL A 189 -3.33 26.08 -39.03
CA VAL A 189 -2.20 26.51 -39.86
C VAL A 189 -1.86 25.46 -40.93
N GLY A 190 -2.48 24.29 -40.89
CA GLY A 190 -2.22 23.20 -41.85
C GLY A 190 -0.82 22.58 -41.70
N MET A 191 -0.10 22.86 -40.61
CA MET A 191 1.19 22.22 -40.35
C MET A 191 0.97 20.76 -39.98
N ALA A 192 1.36 19.84 -40.86
CA ALA A 192 1.19 18.42 -40.62
C ALA A 192 2.02 17.97 -39.40
N SER A 193 1.35 17.58 -38.32
CA SER A 193 1.98 16.81 -37.24
C SER A 193 2.08 15.34 -37.64
N GLY A 194 3.14 14.61 -37.28
CA GLY A 194 3.23 13.16 -37.52
C GLY A 194 2.42 12.30 -36.53
N VAL A 195 1.58 12.92 -35.68
CA VAL A 195 0.99 12.30 -34.48
C VAL A 195 -0.48 12.68 -34.36
N ALA A 196 -1.34 11.74 -33.95
CA ALA A 196 -2.78 11.98 -33.78
C ALA A 196 -3.10 12.75 -32.48
N ASN A 197 -2.75 14.05 -32.41
CA ASN A 197 -2.86 14.85 -31.18
C ASN A 197 -4.27 14.84 -30.54
N PHE A 198 -5.33 14.91 -31.33
CA PHE A 198 -6.70 14.83 -30.81
C PHE A 198 -7.06 13.45 -30.24
N ALA A 199 -6.42 12.38 -30.69
CA ALA A 199 -6.59 11.05 -30.09
C ALA A 199 -6.03 11.03 -28.66
N HIS A 200 -4.90 11.71 -28.43
CA HIS A 200 -4.32 11.84 -27.10
C HIS A 200 -5.22 12.64 -26.16
N ILE A 201 -5.75 13.77 -26.63
CA ILE A 201 -6.64 14.64 -25.84
C ILE A 201 -7.92 13.88 -25.47
N GLY A 202 -8.54 13.21 -26.45
CA GLY A 202 -9.78 12.45 -26.24
C GLY A 202 -9.57 11.27 -25.30
N GLY A 203 -8.49 10.52 -25.50
CA GLY A 203 -8.10 9.42 -24.62
C GLY A 203 -7.85 9.90 -23.19
N ALA A 204 -6.99 10.91 -22.99
CA ALA A 204 -6.66 11.45 -21.67
C ALA A 204 -7.88 11.97 -20.91
N GLY A 205 -8.77 12.71 -21.60
CA GLY A 205 -10.03 13.16 -21.03
C GLY A 205 -10.93 12.00 -20.61
N ALA A 206 -11.11 11.00 -21.48
CA ALA A 206 -11.91 9.82 -21.18
C ALA A 206 -11.37 9.05 -19.97
N GLY A 207 -10.06 8.81 -19.90
CA GLY A 207 -9.44 8.07 -18.79
C GLY A 207 -9.58 8.78 -17.45
N PHE A 208 -9.36 10.10 -17.43
CA PHE A 208 -9.59 10.91 -16.24
C PHE A 208 -11.04 10.82 -15.75
N LEU A 209 -12.00 11.01 -16.67
CA LEU A 209 -13.43 10.99 -16.34
C LEU A 209 -13.93 9.60 -15.93
N LEU A 210 -13.46 8.54 -16.59
CA LEU A 210 -13.84 7.16 -16.27
C LEU A 210 -13.39 6.79 -14.87
N VAL A 211 -12.14 7.07 -14.50
CA VAL A 211 -11.66 6.74 -13.15
C VAL A 211 -12.27 7.62 -12.07
N LEU A 212 -12.52 8.91 -12.37
CA LEU A 212 -13.33 9.77 -11.51
C LEU A 212 -14.74 9.17 -11.29
N ALA A 213 -15.39 8.67 -12.34
CA ALA A 213 -16.71 8.04 -12.27
C ALA A 213 -16.69 6.71 -11.49
N LEU A 214 -15.59 5.95 -11.57
CA LEU A 214 -15.36 4.75 -10.75
C LEU A 214 -15.16 5.06 -9.26
N ARG A 215 -15.00 6.35 -8.89
CA ARG A 215 -14.79 6.83 -7.51
C ARG A 215 -13.59 6.16 -6.83
N GLU A 216 -12.58 5.84 -7.64
CA GLU A 216 -11.35 5.28 -7.12
C GLU A 216 -10.64 6.31 -6.25
N ARG A 217 -10.04 5.85 -5.15
CA ARG A 217 -9.35 6.75 -4.24
C ARG A 217 -8.17 7.41 -4.96
N ARG A 218 -8.02 8.73 -4.80
CA ARG A 218 -6.85 9.50 -5.22
C ARG A 218 -5.82 9.55 -4.10
N ASP A 219 -4.55 9.50 -4.47
CA ASP A 219 -3.45 9.59 -3.52
C ASP A 219 -3.25 11.02 -3.03
N THR A 220 -2.97 11.17 -1.74
CA THR A 220 -2.61 12.44 -1.14
C THR A 220 -1.15 12.79 -1.44
N HIS A 221 -0.78 14.03 -1.15
CA HIS A 221 0.60 14.47 -1.33
C HIS A 221 1.54 13.69 -0.39
N GLU A 222 1.16 13.53 0.87
CA GLU A 222 1.93 12.83 1.90
C GLU A 222 2.17 11.37 1.52
N ALA A 223 1.14 10.66 1.07
CA ALA A 223 1.28 9.28 0.64
C ALA A 223 2.18 9.13 -0.60
N SER A 224 2.13 10.09 -1.52
CA SER A 224 2.97 10.08 -2.72
C SER A 224 4.44 10.36 -2.41
N GLU A 225 4.73 11.28 -1.49
CA GLU A 225 6.09 11.57 -1.02
C GLU A 225 6.65 10.39 -0.23
N ALA A 226 5.87 9.80 0.67
CA ALA A 226 6.26 8.61 1.42
C ALA A 226 6.58 7.42 0.48
N GLN A 227 5.77 7.23 -0.57
CA GLN A 227 6.03 6.20 -1.58
C GLN A 227 7.29 6.50 -2.40
N ALA A 228 7.54 7.78 -2.72
CA ALA A 228 8.74 8.20 -3.43
C ALA A 228 10.01 7.91 -2.59
N LEU A 229 9.99 8.24 -1.30
CA LEU A 229 11.06 7.95 -0.36
C LEU A 229 11.27 6.44 -0.18
N ARG A 230 10.18 5.67 -0.09
CA ARG A 230 10.25 4.20 -0.07
C ARG A 230 10.95 3.64 -1.30
N SER A 231 10.68 4.21 -2.47
CA SER A 231 11.37 3.82 -3.71
C SER A 231 12.87 4.11 -3.68
N GLU A 232 13.34 5.07 -2.89
CA GLU A 232 14.77 5.38 -2.73
C GLU A 232 15.44 4.37 -1.79
N TYR A 233 14.74 3.93 -0.74
CA TYR A 233 15.18 2.87 0.16
C TYR A 233 14.98 1.44 -0.39
N GLY A 234 14.89 1.28 -1.71
CA GLY A 234 14.79 -0.04 -2.35
C GLY A 234 13.46 -0.78 -2.07
N GLY A 235 12.43 -0.09 -1.59
CA GLY A 235 11.11 -0.67 -1.29
C GLY A 235 10.89 -1.02 0.18
N ASP A 236 11.91 -0.87 1.04
CA ASP A 236 11.84 -1.18 2.47
C ASP A 236 11.02 -0.16 3.27
N TYR A 237 10.20 -0.66 4.20
CA TYR A 237 9.41 0.16 5.12
C TYR A 237 10.19 0.55 6.39
N HIS A 238 11.16 -0.26 6.83
CA HIS A 238 11.85 -0.03 8.11
C HIS A 238 12.65 1.28 8.12
N GLY A 239 13.22 1.66 6.97
CA GLY A 239 13.93 2.92 6.77
C GLY A 239 13.06 4.18 6.81
N LEU A 240 11.73 4.07 6.68
CA LEU A 240 10.84 5.22 6.58
C LEU A 240 10.54 5.86 7.94
N PRO A 241 10.46 7.19 8.06
CA PRO A 241 10.04 7.85 9.29
C PRO A 241 8.57 7.55 9.62
N LEU A 242 8.19 7.74 10.89
CA LEU A 242 6.87 7.34 11.39
C LEU A 242 5.71 8.05 10.66
N GLN A 243 5.89 9.32 10.30
CA GLN A 243 4.89 10.11 9.58
C GLN A 243 4.61 9.56 8.16
N ASP A 244 5.66 9.11 7.47
CA ASP A 244 5.53 8.51 6.14
C ASP A 244 4.87 7.13 6.21
N LEU A 245 5.20 6.33 7.23
CA LEU A 245 4.51 5.07 7.50
C LEU A 245 3.02 5.28 7.83
N GLU A 246 2.69 6.34 8.57
CA GLU A 246 1.31 6.70 8.86
C GLU A 246 0.53 7.03 7.57
N ALA A 247 1.12 7.83 6.67
CA ALA A 247 0.51 8.16 5.39
C ALA A 247 0.31 6.90 4.52
N LEU A 248 1.29 5.99 4.50
CA LEU A 248 1.21 4.74 3.74
C LEU A 248 0.20 3.76 4.33
N VAL A 249 0.13 3.58 5.65
CA VAL A 249 -0.80 2.60 6.26
C VAL A 249 -2.26 3.06 6.10
N GLN A 250 -2.49 4.37 6.11
CA GLN A 250 -3.80 4.93 5.74
C GLN A 250 -4.10 4.73 4.25
N ARG A 251 -3.09 4.63 3.38
CA ARG A 251 -3.24 4.35 1.94
C ARG A 251 -3.50 2.87 1.65
N GLU A 252 -2.71 1.97 2.24
CA GLU A 252 -2.72 0.51 2.02
C GLU A 252 -2.92 -0.27 3.34
N PRO A 253 -4.10 -0.18 3.98
CA PRO A 253 -4.31 -0.76 5.32
C PRO A 253 -4.29 -2.29 5.35
N ASP A 254 -4.41 -2.95 4.19
CA ASP A 254 -4.38 -4.42 4.08
C ASP A 254 -2.96 -4.99 3.90
N ASN A 255 -1.95 -4.14 3.74
CA ASN A 255 -0.56 -4.57 3.60
C ASN A 255 0.01 -4.90 4.99
N LEU A 256 0.06 -6.19 5.32
CA LEU A 256 0.42 -6.66 6.67
C LEU A 256 1.83 -6.26 7.10
N ASP A 257 2.80 -6.28 6.18
CA ASP A 257 4.20 -5.91 6.46
C ASP A 257 4.33 -4.42 6.81
N LEU A 258 3.63 -3.57 6.05
CA LEU A 258 3.50 -2.14 6.35
C LEU A 258 2.81 -1.91 7.69
N VAL A 259 1.71 -2.61 7.96
CA VAL A 259 0.97 -2.51 9.24
C VAL A 259 1.86 -2.92 10.42
N THR A 260 2.58 -4.04 10.32
CA THR A 260 3.47 -4.49 11.40
C THR A 260 4.62 -3.52 11.62
N THR A 261 5.22 -3.00 10.54
CA THR A 261 6.31 -2.03 10.62
C THR A 261 5.86 -0.70 11.23
N PHE A 262 4.69 -0.20 10.82
CA PHE A 262 4.08 0.98 11.41
C PHE A 262 3.80 0.77 12.91
N CYS A 263 3.10 -0.31 13.27
CA CYS A 263 2.77 -0.62 14.66
C CYS A 263 4.03 -0.75 15.53
N HIS A 264 5.06 -1.42 15.03
CA HIS A 264 6.33 -1.54 15.73
C HIS A 264 6.94 -0.16 16.00
N LYS A 265 7.09 0.67 14.96
CA LYS A 265 7.71 2.00 15.12
C LYS A 265 6.87 2.96 15.96
N ALA A 266 5.54 2.86 15.87
CA ALA A 266 4.62 3.67 16.65
C ALA A 266 4.65 3.33 18.15
N LEU A 267 4.80 2.04 18.50
CA LEU A 267 4.79 1.59 19.89
C LEU A 267 6.15 1.69 20.59
N PHE A 268 7.25 1.59 19.85
CA PHE A 268 8.61 1.71 20.38
C PHE A 268 9.22 3.13 20.23
N GLY A 269 8.58 4.01 19.46
CA GLY A 269 9.04 5.38 19.25
C GLY A 269 8.81 6.30 20.46
N PRO A 270 9.41 7.51 20.48
CA PRO A 270 9.11 8.51 21.49
C PRO A 270 7.60 8.76 21.53
N LEU A 271 6.99 8.56 22.71
CA LEU A 271 5.54 8.59 22.97
C LEU A 271 4.85 9.73 22.21
N GLY A 272 4.23 9.37 21.08
CA GLY A 272 3.54 10.29 20.18
C GLY A 272 2.11 9.82 19.90
N ASN A 273 1.27 10.75 19.43
CA ASN A 273 -0.18 10.65 19.18
C ASN A 273 -0.67 9.47 18.30
N THR A 274 0.22 8.61 17.79
CA THR A 274 -0.10 7.54 16.81
C THR A 274 -0.32 6.17 17.44
N ALA A 275 -0.01 5.99 18.73
CA ALA A 275 -0.28 4.72 19.43
C ALA A 275 -1.76 4.26 19.37
N PRO A 276 -2.78 5.15 19.46
CA PRO A 276 -4.17 4.75 19.28
C PRO A 276 -4.46 4.18 17.89
N LEU A 277 -3.88 4.78 16.83
CA LEU A 277 -4.04 4.31 15.45
C LEU A 277 -3.35 2.95 15.24
N ALA A 278 -2.14 2.77 15.78
CA ALA A 278 -1.44 1.48 15.75
C ALA A 278 -2.26 0.38 16.42
N ARG A 279 -2.84 0.67 17.60
CA ARG A 279 -3.70 -0.27 18.30
C ARG A 279 -4.96 -0.60 17.51
N SER A 280 -5.66 0.40 16.97
CA SER A 280 -6.88 0.15 16.20
C SER A 280 -6.61 -0.70 14.96
N LEU A 281 -5.53 -0.40 14.22
CA LEU A 281 -5.13 -1.15 13.04
C LEU A 281 -4.73 -2.58 13.38
N PHE A 282 -3.94 -2.78 14.44
CA PHE A 282 -3.56 -4.12 14.90
C PHE A 282 -4.80 -4.96 15.23
N LEU A 283 -5.77 -4.39 15.95
CA LEU A 283 -7.00 -5.10 16.33
C LEU A 283 -7.88 -5.39 15.12
N GLU A 284 -8.04 -4.44 14.20
CA GLU A 284 -8.81 -4.62 12.97
C GLU A 284 -8.22 -5.75 12.10
N LYS A 285 -6.88 -5.85 12.03
CA LYS A 285 -6.18 -6.84 11.21
C LYS A 285 -5.72 -8.08 12.00
N ALA A 286 -6.13 -8.22 13.25
CA ALA A 286 -5.60 -9.25 14.16
C ALA A 286 -5.74 -10.66 13.58
N ASP A 287 -6.90 -11.02 13.00
CA ASP A 287 -7.10 -12.35 12.43
C ASP A 287 -6.10 -12.68 11.31
N LYS A 288 -5.88 -11.74 10.39
CA LYS A 288 -4.90 -11.89 9.30
C LYS A 288 -3.47 -11.89 9.82
N LEU A 289 -3.12 -10.97 10.72
CA LEU A 289 -1.79 -10.90 11.33
C LEU A 289 -1.44 -12.20 12.06
N VAL A 290 -2.40 -12.77 12.80
CA VAL A 290 -2.22 -14.04 13.51
C VAL A 290 -2.04 -15.22 12.56
N GLN A 291 -2.58 -15.19 11.34
CA GLN A 291 -2.47 -16.30 10.39
C GLN A 291 -1.27 -16.16 9.44
N GLU A 292 -1.04 -14.97 8.91
CA GLU A 292 -0.13 -14.70 7.78
C GLU A 292 1.08 -13.86 8.18
N GLY A 293 0.97 -13.05 9.24
CA GLY A 293 2.06 -12.17 9.68
C GLY A 293 3.24 -12.94 10.30
N ASP A 294 4.39 -12.26 10.42
CA ASP A 294 5.56 -12.80 11.12
C ASP A 294 5.21 -13.11 12.59
N PRO A 295 5.28 -14.38 13.03
CA PRO A 295 4.73 -14.79 14.33
C PRO A 295 5.42 -14.07 15.50
N ASP A 296 6.72 -13.81 15.40
CA ASP A 296 7.51 -13.16 16.43
C ASP A 296 7.20 -11.68 16.56
N THR A 297 7.16 -10.97 15.43
CA THR A 297 6.83 -9.54 15.41
C THR A 297 5.40 -9.32 15.87
N VAL A 298 4.44 -10.11 15.37
CA VAL A 298 3.03 -10.00 15.79
C VAL A 298 2.88 -10.31 17.28
N THR A 299 3.61 -11.30 17.82
CA THR A 299 3.58 -11.62 19.25
C THR A 299 4.15 -10.50 20.11
N ARG A 300 5.30 -9.92 19.74
CA ARG A 300 5.87 -8.76 20.43
C ARG A 300 4.89 -7.59 20.45
N LEU A 301 4.27 -7.27 19.31
CA LEU A 301 3.26 -6.21 19.21
C LEU A 301 2.05 -6.49 20.11
N ALA A 302 1.53 -7.73 20.08
CA ALA A 302 0.41 -8.13 20.92
C ALA A 302 0.72 -7.97 22.41
N LEU A 303 1.92 -8.39 22.85
CA LEU A 303 2.35 -8.28 24.24
C LEU A 303 2.53 -6.82 24.69
N LEU A 304 2.98 -5.93 23.81
CA LEU A 304 3.10 -4.49 24.09
C LEU A 304 1.74 -3.81 24.19
N LEU A 305 0.83 -4.14 23.28
CA LEU A 305 -0.53 -3.58 23.24
C LEU A 305 -1.40 -4.11 24.38
N ALA A 306 -1.07 -5.28 24.94
CA ALA A 306 -1.80 -5.92 26.01
C ALA A 306 -1.33 -5.41 27.39
N ALA A 307 -1.26 -4.09 27.59
CA ALA A 307 -0.80 -3.49 28.85
C ALA A 307 -1.86 -3.61 29.97
N GLY A 308 -3.15 -3.58 29.60
CA GLY A 308 -4.29 -3.78 30.51
C GLY A 308 -5.34 -4.77 30.00
N PRO A 309 -6.31 -5.16 30.87
CA PRO A 309 -7.40 -6.04 30.49
C PRO A 309 -8.29 -5.40 29.41
N GLY A 310 -8.67 -6.19 28.41
CA GLY A 310 -9.52 -5.74 27.30
C GLY A 310 -8.79 -4.93 26.23
N GLU A 311 -7.48 -4.68 26.38
CA GLU A 311 -6.75 -3.91 25.38
C GLU A 311 -6.45 -4.68 24.10
N VAL A 312 -6.12 -5.95 24.28
CA VAL A 312 -6.09 -6.97 23.24
C VAL A 312 -7.02 -8.10 23.68
N PRO A 313 -8.02 -8.50 22.88
CA PRO A 313 -8.90 -9.62 23.20
C PRO A 313 -8.11 -10.90 23.54
N THR A 314 -8.47 -11.54 24.65
CA THR A 314 -7.83 -12.79 25.12
C THR A 314 -7.78 -13.87 24.03
N GLY A 315 -8.82 -13.99 23.21
CA GLY A 315 -8.86 -14.93 22.09
C GLY A 315 -7.76 -14.71 21.05
N ILE A 316 -7.27 -13.49 20.84
CA ILE A 316 -6.13 -13.21 19.96
C ILE A 316 -4.84 -13.73 20.60
N LEU A 317 -4.60 -13.40 21.88
CA LEU A 317 -3.41 -13.86 22.61
C LEU A 317 -3.32 -15.39 22.68
N LEU A 318 -4.45 -16.08 22.90
CA LEU A 318 -4.50 -17.54 22.93
C LEU A 318 -4.24 -18.19 21.56
N ARG A 319 -4.69 -17.56 20.46
CA ARG A 319 -4.39 -18.03 19.11
C ARG A 319 -2.93 -17.79 18.74
N LEU A 320 -2.34 -16.67 19.15
CA LEU A 320 -0.90 -16.43 19.01
C LEU A 320 -0.08 -17.42 19.81
N ALA A 321 -0.47 -17.71 21.06
CA ALA A 321 0.22 -18.70 21.88
C ALA A 321 0.18 -20.08 21.19
N ALA A 322 -0.98 -20.46 20.66
CA ALA A 322 -1.13 -21.68 19.88
C ALA A 322 -0.29 -21.70 18.60
N ARG A 323 -0.11 -20.55 17.95
CA ARG A 323 0.77 -20.44 16.78
C ARG A 323 2.22 -20.60 17.19
N GLN A 324 2.69 -19.89 18.21
CA GLN A 324 4.07 -20.00 18.71
C GLN A 324 4.40 -21.42 19.19
N GLU A 325 3.45 -22.12 19.82
CA GLU A 325 3.60 -23.54 20.15
C GLU A 325 3.84 -24.43 18.92
N ARG A 326 3.18 -24.14 17.78
CA ARG A 326 3.36 -24.89 16.53
C ARG A 326 4.68 -24.55 15.83
N GLU A 327 5.11 -23.29 15.92
CA GLU A 327 6.40 -22.83 15.39
C GLU A 327 7.60 -23.28 16.26
N GLY A 328 7.33 -23.72 17.49
CA GLY A 328 8.34 -24.21 18.43
C GLY A 328 8.92 -23.14 19.36
N ASP A 329 8.45 -21.89 19.30
CA ASP A 329 8.83 -20.85 20.27
C ASP A 329 7.97 -20.94 21.54
N PHE A 330 8.33 -21.89 22.40
CA PHE A 330 7.65 -22.12 23.66
C PHE A 330 7.82 -20.95 24.66
N GLY A 331 8.88 -20.14 24.52
CA GLY A 331 9.13 -19.00 25.39
C GLY A 331 8.12 -17.88 25.17
N GLN A 332 7.87 -17.53 23.90
CA GLN A 332 6.85 -16.54 23.55
C GLN A 332 5.43 -17.05 23.83
N ALA A 333 5.16 -18.34 23.59
CA ALA A 333 3.89 -18.96 23.99
C ALA A 333 3.66 -18.84 25.50
N GLU A 334 4.69 -19.10 26.32
CA GLU A 334 4.63 -18.94 27.77
C GLU A 334 4.29 -17.50 28.17
N GLN A 335 4.95 -16.51 27.57
CA GLN A 335 4.72 -15.08 27.84
C GLN A 335 3.28 -14.67 27.53
N LEU A 336 2.71 -15.14 26.41
CA LEU A 336 1.32 -14.88 26.03
C LEU A 336 0.33 -15.49 27.02
N LEU A 337 0.52 -16.76 27.42
CA LEU A 337 -0.35 -17.42 28.39
C LEU A 337 -0.29 -16.72 29.76
N ARG A 338 0.90 -16.34 30.22
CA ARG A 338 1.07 -15.56 31.45
C ARG A 338 0.41 -14.19 31.36
N ARG A 339 0.50 -13.54 30.20
CA ARG A 339 -0.19 -12.26 29.97
C ARG A 339 -1.70 -12.42 30.08
N VAL A 340 -2.27 -13.48 29.54
CA VAL A 340 -3.71 -13.78 29.70
C VAL A 340 -4.09 -13.94 31.17
N LEU A 341 -3.32 -14.73 31.95
CA LEU A 341 -3.58 -14.92 33.39
C LEU A 341 -3.46 -13.63 34.20
N SER A 342 -2.66 -12.66 33.74
CA SER A 342 -2.53 -11.36 34.41
C SER A 342 -3.80 -10.49 34.33
N PHE A 343 -4.71 -10.77 33.40
CA PHE A 343 -5.99 -10.05 33.26
C PHE A 343 -7.11 -10.61 34.12
N GLY A 344 -6.97 -11.86 34.54
CA GLY A 344 -7.96 -12.58 35.31
C GLY A 344 -7.52 -14.03 35.44
N ASP A 345 -7.43 -14.50 36.68
CA ASP A 345 -6.94 -15.84 37.03
C ASP A 345 -8.06 -16.77 37.53
N SER A 346 -9.32 -16.36 37.34
CA SER A 346 -10.52 -16.98 37.88
C SER A 346 -11.50 -17.36 36.75
N GLY A 347 -12.18 -18.49 36.91
CA GLY A 347 -13.17 -19.01 35.95
C GLY A 347 -12.63 -20.07 34.97
N PRO A 348 -13.50 -20.64 34.10
CA PRO A 348 -13.17 -21.79 33.26
C PRO A 348 -12.04 -21.53 32.24
N ASP A 349 -12.00 -20.32 31.66
CA ASP A 349 -10.96 -19.95 30.70
C ASP A 349 -9.58 -19.84 31.37
N ALA A 350 -9.53 -19.29 32.59
CA ALA A 350 -8.30 -19.22 33.36
C ALA A 350 -7.80 -20.62 33.75
N GLU A 351 -8.70 -21.54 34.13
CA GLU A 351 -8.33 -22.94 34.38
C GLU A 351 -7.67 -23.58 33.14
N MET A 352 -8.26 -23.39 31.96
CA MET A 352 -7.71 -23.90 30.70
C MET A 352 -6.31 -23.34 30.44
N VAL A 353 -6.09 -22.05 30.67
CA VAL A 353 -4.79 -21.39 30.47
C VAL A 353 -3.75 -21.89 31.46
N TRP A 354 -4.09 -22.05 32.74
CA TRP A 354 -3.21 -22.65 33.75
C TRP A 354 -2.81 -24.08 33.35
N ALA A 355 -3.77 -24.91 32.95
CA ALA A 355 -3.52 -26.28 32.53
C ALA A 355 -2.61 -26.35 31.30
N ARG A 356 -2.85 -25.45 30.33
CA ARG A 356 -2.04 -25.34 29.11
C ARG A 356 -0.62 -24.89 29.41
N LEU A 357 -0.46 -23.88 30.26
CA LEU A 357 0.84 -23.37 30.70
C LEU A 357 1.65 -24.47 31.40
N ALA A 358 1.04 -25.21 32.33
CA ALA A 358 1.70 -26.32 33.01
C ALA A 358 2.14 -27.44 32.05
N ARG A 359 1.29 -27.81 31.09
CA ARG A 359 1.64 -28.79 30.04
C ARG A 359 2.77 -28.31 29.15
N LEU A 360 2.73 -27.06 28.72
CA LEU A 360 3.78 -26.45 27.91
C LEU A 360 5.13 -26.50 28.63
N THR A 361 5.15 -26.12 29.91
CA THR A 361 6.35 -26.14 30.74
C THR A 361 6.88 -27.56 30.97
N GLU A 362 6.00 -28.55 31.22
CA GLU A 362 6.41 -29.94 31.41
C GLU A 362 6.94 -30.58 30.12
N GLN A 363 6.15 -30.51 29.05
CA GLN A 363 6.33 -31.35 27.86
C GLN A 363 7.26 -30.70 26.85
N SER A 364 7.13 -29.39 26.65
CA SER A 364 7.86 -28.68 25.59
C SER A 364 9.14 -28.02 26.11
N MET A 365 9.10 -27.46 27.33
CA MET A 365 10.28 -26.81 27.93
C MET A 365 11.13 -27.76 28.79
N GLY A 366 10.59 -28.90 29.21
CA GLY A 366 11.30 -29.89 30.04
C GLY A 366 11.52 -29.47 31.50
N ASP A 367 10.96 -28.35 31.95
CA ASP A 367 11.11 -27.85 33.32
C ASP A 367 10.07 -28.49 34.25
N LYS A 368 10.38 -29.71 34.70
CA LYS A 368 9.51 -30.49 35.58
C LYS A 368 9.24 -29.81 36.91
N ALA A 369 10.22 -29.10 37.47
CA ALA A 369 10.08 -28.44 38.77
C ALA A 369 9.05 -27.31 38.70
N ARG A 370 9.14 -26.47 37.66
CA ARG A 370 8.18 -25.39 37.42
C ARG A 370 6.81 -25.93 37.01
N ALA A 371 6.76 -27.01 36.24
CA ALA A 371 5.50 -27.67 35.91
C ALA A 371 4.75 -28.18 37.15
N VAL A 372 5.45 -28.78 38.12
CA VAL A 372 4.86 -29.17 39.41
C VAL A 372 4.23 -27.97 40.12
N GLN A 373 4.94 -26.83 40.16
CA GLN A 373 4.40 -25.61 40.78
C GLN A 373 3.12 -25.13 40.08
N LEU A 374 3.11 -25.12 38.75
CA LEU A 374 1.97 -24.69 37.95
C LEU A 374 0.75 -25.62 38.10
N TYR A 375 0.95 -26.94 38.08
CA TYR A 375 -0.14 -27.91 38.33
C TYR A 375 -0.70 -27.80 39.75
N THR A 376 0.18 -27.55 40.74
CA THR A 376 -0.23 -27.35 42.14
C THR A 376 -1.09 -26.09 42.27
N GLU A 377 -0.63 -24.95 41.72
CA GLU A 377 -1.40 -23.70 41.69
C GLU A 377 -2.75 -23.85 40.99
N GLN A 378 -2.77 -24.53 39.84
CA GLN A 378 -4.01 -24.82 39.12
C GLN A 378 -5.00 -25.58 40.01
N LEU A 379 -4.55 -26.60 40.74
CA LEU A 379 -5.41 -27.40 41.62
C LEU A 379 -5.86 -26.66 42.88
N ILE A 380 -5.03 -25.76 43.42
CA ILE A 380 -5.42 -24.89 44.53
C ILE A 380 -6.57 -23.98 44.09
N ARG A 381 -6.48 -23.42 42.87
CA ARG A 381 -7.47 -22.48 42.32
C ARG A 381 -8.73 -23.17 41.79
N PHE A 382 -8.57 -24.32 41.15
CA PHE A 382 -9.61 -25.08 40.48
C PHE A 382 -9.63 -26.53 40.95
N PRO A 383 -9.91 -26.79 42.24
CA PRO A 383 -9.79 -28.13 42.82
C PRO A 383 -10.73 -29.14 42.16
N ASN A 384 -11.88 -28.68 41.66
CA ASN A 384 -12.89 -29.49 40.97
C ASN A 384 -13.12 -29.07 39.52
N GLY A 385 -12.16 -28.34 38.93
CA GLY A 385 -12.27 -27.86 37.57
C GLY A 385 -12.15 -28.97 36.52
N ALA A 386 -12.49 -28.66 35.27
CA ALA A 386 -12.53 -29.63 34.18
C ALA A 386 -11.16 -30.26 33.86
N GLN A 387 -10.08 -29.55 34.17
CA GLN A 387 -8.68 -29.96 33.94
C GLN A 387 -8.02 -30.51 35.21
N SER A 388 -8.72 -30.54 36.36
CA SER A 388 -8.19 -30.98 37.66
C SER A 388 -7.72 -32.43 37.66
N THR A 389 -8.45 -33.35 37.02
CA THR A 389 -8.07 -34.77 36.92
C THR A 389 -6.73 -34.93 36.22
N TYR A 390 -6.50 -34.19 35.13
CA TYR A 390 -5.23 -34.22 34.41
C TYR A 390 -4.07 -33.72 35.30
N ALA A 391 -4.27 -32.59 36.00
CA ALA A 391 -3.26 -32.01 36.87
C ALA A 391 -2.88 -32.96 38.03
N ARG A 392 -3.85 -33.66 38.64
CA ARG A 392 -3.58 -34.67 39.68
C ARG A 392 -2.72 -35.81 39.15
N THR A 393 -3.08 -36.35 37.98
CA THR A 393 -2.33 -37.43 37.33
C THR A 393 -0.91 -36.98 36.95
N ALA A 394 -0.75 -35.73 36.49
CA ALA A 394 0.56 -35.18 36.17
C ALA A 394 1.44 -35.03 37.41
N LEU A 395 0.92 -34.52 38.54
CA LEU A 395 1.67 -34.42 39.80
C LEU A 395 2.12 -35.78 40.33
N GLN A 396 1.24 -36.80 40.26
CA GLN A 396 1.58 -38.17 40.63
C GLN A 396 2.70 -38.73 39.74
N ARG A 397 2.61 -38.54 38.41
CA ARG A 397 3.67 -38.94 37.47
C ARG A 397 5.00 -38.26 37.77
N LEU A 398 4.96 -37.00 38.19
CA LEU A 398 6.14 -36.20 38.54
C LEU A 398 6.65 -36.46 39.97
N GLY A 399 6.00 -37.35 40.74
CA GLY A 399 6.41 -37.71 42.10
C GLY A 399 6.18 -36.60 43.14
N SER A 400 5.29 -35.64 42.86
CA SER A 400 4.97 -34.54 43.78
C SER A 400 3.70 -34.84 44.58
N PRO A 401 3.65 -34.48 45.89
CA PRO A 401 2.43 -34.61 46.68
C PRO A 401 1.30 -33.74 46.10
N LEU A 402 0.06 -34.20 46.26
CA LEU A 402 -1.12 -33.42 45.90
C LEU A 402 -1.34 -32.30 46.93
N PRO A 403 -1.80 -31.11 46.51
CA PRO A 403 -2.16 -30.06 47.45
C PRO A 403 -3.28 -30.52 48.40
N PRO A 404 -3.31 -30.03 49.66
CA PRO A 404 -4.29 -30.43 50.64
C PRO A 404 -5.72 -30.16 50.14
N ALA A 405 -6.60 -31.14 50.33
CA ALA A 405 -8.00 -31.04 49.95
C ALA A 405 -8.73 -30.04 50.86
N GLY A 406 -8.72 -28.74 50.50
CA GLY A 406 -9.61 -27.76 51.12
C GLY A 406 -9.07 -26.34 51.28
N ALA A 407 -9.45 -25.47 50.35
CA ALA A 407 -10.01 -24.17 50.69
C ALA A 407 -11.18 -23.95 49.72
N MET A 408 -12.39 -24.30 50.14
CA MET A 408 -13.60 -24.09 49.34
C MET A 408 -13.93 -22.60 49.29
N PRO A 409 -14.18 -21.99 48.12
CA PRO A 409 -15.32 -21.12 47.99
C PRO A 409 -16.55 -22.03 47.90
N THR A 410 -17.46 -21.90 48.86
CA THR A 410 -18.81 -22.48 48.79
C THR A 410 -19.41 -22.29 47.39
N PRO A 411 -20.16 -23.26 46.85
CA PRO A 411 -20.90 -23.05 45.61
C PRO A 411 -21.86 -21.87 45.84
N GLN A 412 -21.72 -20.79 45.07
CA GLN A 412 -22.82 -19.83 44.98
C GLN A 412 -23.98 -20.58 44.32
N ALA A 413 -25.05 -20.78 45.08
CA ALA A 413 -26.30 -21.29 44.56
C ALA A 413 -26.75 -20.43 43.36
N PRO A 414 -27.41 -21.01 42.36
CA PRO A 414 -28.00 -20.23 41.29
C PRO A 414 -28.95 -19.19 41.92
N SER A 415 -28.69 -17.92 41.66
CA SER A 415 -29.53 -16.81 42.08
C SER A 415 -30.91 -16.94 41.42
N THR A 416 -31.83 -17.61 42.10
CA THR A 416 -33.26 -17.49 41.85
C THR A 416 -33.77 -16.29 42.64
N LYS A 417 -33.85 -15.12 41.98
CA LYS A 417 -34.82 -14.10 42.36
C LYS A 417 -35.67 -13.75 41.15
N PRO A 418 -37.01 -13.81 41.26
CA PRO A 418 -37.92 -13.44 40.19
C PRO A 418 -38.18 -11.94 40.26
N THR A 419 -37.97 -11.23 39.15
CA THR A 419 -38.61 -9.93 38.92
C THR A 419 -38.85 -9.78 37.44
N GLY A 420 -40.09 -10.04 37.03
CA GLY A 420 -40.62 -9.46 35.80
C GLY A 420 -40.91 -7.98 36.02
N ALA A 421 -40.46 -7.16 35.09
CA ALA A 421 -41.12 -5.95 34.62
C ALA A 421 -40.62 -5.71 33.18
N PRO A 422 -41.50 -5.28 32.26
CA PRO A 422 -41.25 -5.37 30.82
C PRO A 422 -40.24 -4.31 30.34
N ALA A 423 -39.55 -4.65 29.26
CA ALA A 423 -38.56 -3.81 28.58
C ALA A 423 -39.18 -2.50 28.04
N PRO A 424 -38.48 -1.36 28.11
CA PRO A 424 -38.79 -0.24 27.23
C PRO A 424 -38.20 -0.50 25.83
N GLU A 425 -39.04 -0.20 24.85
CA GLU A 425 -38.84 -0.20 23.41
C GLU A 425 -37.48 0.36 22.95
N VAL A 426 -36.85 -0.37 22.03
CA VAL A 426 -35.63 0.05 21.33
C VAL A 426 -36.01 1.03 20.22
N ALA A 427 -35.66 2.30 20.40
CA ALA A 427 -35.60 3.26 19.30
C ALA A 427 -34.31 3.02 18.47
N PRO A 428 -34.36 3.14 17.13
CA PRO A 428 -33.21 2.85 16.26
C PRO A 428 -32.09 3.90 16.44
N ASN A 429 -30.88 3.41 16.71
CA ASN A 429 -29.65 4.21 16.75
C ASN A 429 -29.39 4.88 15.40
N THR A 430 -29.56 6.20 15.33
CA THR A 430 -28.90 7.07 14.37
C THR A 430 -27.44 7.27 14.78
N MET A 431 -26.51 7.09 13.84
CA MET A 431 -25.08 7.36 14.06
C MET A 431 -24.85 8.84 14.43
N PRO A 432 -23.99 9.15 15.40
CA PRO A 432 -23.48 10.51 15.55
C PRO A 432 -22.36 10.75 14.53
N THR A 433 -22.63 11.65 13.59
CA THR A 433 -21.67 12.28 12.69
C THR A 433 -20.59 12.98 13.51
N LEU A 434 -19.33 12.54 13.38
CA LEU A 434 -18.16 13.26 13.91
C LEU A 434 -18.04 14.59 13.15
N GLN A 435 -18.45 15.70 13.80
CA GLN A 435 -18.14 17.04 13.33
C GLN A 435 -16.67 17.35 13.60
N ALA A 436 -15.97 17.80 12.55
CA ALA A 436 -14.60 18.30 12.66
C ALA A 436 -14.54 19.53 13.60
N PRO A 437 -13.47 19.70 14.40
CA PRO A 437 -13.33 20.88 15.23
C PRO A 437 -13.12 22.13 14.37
N ARG A 438 -14.01 23.12 14.54
CA ARG A 438 -13.83 24.48 14.00
C ARG A 438 -12.61 25.12 14.67
N ARG A 439 -11.58 25.44 13.88
CA ARG A 439 -10.52 26.37 14.31
C ARG A 439 -11.11 27.77 14.48
N LYS A 440 -10.87 28.39 15.63
CA LYS A 440 -10.98 29.85 15.79
C LYS A 440 -9.79 30.52 15.09
N PRO A 441 -9.95 31.72 14.53
CA PRO A 441 -8.84 32.49 13.98
C PRO A 441 -8.07 33.14 15.13
N GLU A 442 -6.79 32.78 15.29
CA GLU A 442 -5.86 33.53 16.12
C GLU A 442 -5.02 34.46 15.24
N ALA A 443 -4.79 35.63 15.80
CA ALA A 443 -4.35 36.86 15.15
C ALA A 443 -2.86 36.84 14.78
N GLU A 444 -2.53 37.65 13.77
CA GLU A 444 -1.18 38.07 13.41
C GLU A 444 -0.38 38.58 14.62
N GLY A 445 0.88 38.15 14.75
CA GLY A 445 1.79 38.64 15.77
C GLY A 445 3.20 38.06 15.64
N ASP A 446 4.07 38.83 14.98
CA ASP A 446 5.54 38.89 15.05
C ASP A 446 6.38 37.60 15.17
N THR A 447 7.09 37.30 14.09
CA THR A 447 8.29 36.44 14.07
C THR A 447 9.56 37.23 14.42
N PRO A 448 10.41 36.77 15.35
CA PRO A 448 11.83 37.14 15.37
C PRO A 448 12.67 36.07 14.65
N LYS A 449 13.52 36.52 13.73
CA LYS A 449 14.55 35.72 13.05
C LYS A 449 15.61 35.22 14.04
N PRO A 450 16.20 34.02 13.88
CA PRO A 450 17.42 33.66 14.60
C PRO A 450 18.64 34.28 13.92
N GLY A 451 19.38 35.06 14.69
CA GLY A 451 20.67 35.65 14.33
C GLY A 451 21.80 34.63 14.31
N TYR A 452 22.72 34.86 13.39
CA TYR A 452 23.98 34.18 13.19
C TYR A 452 24.98 34.75 14.20
N ASN A 453 25.54 33.92 15.09
CA ASN A 453 26.66 34.33 15.93
C ASN A 453 27.91 33.54 15.53
N ASP A 454 28.81 34.25 14.88
CA ASP A 454 30.25 33.99 14.87
C ASP A 454 30.82 34.27 16.26
N GLU A 455 31.47 33.29 16.87
CA GLU A 455 32.60 33.54 17.78
C GLU A 455 33.74 32.59 17.43
N GLY A 456 34.75 33.14 16.75
CA GLY A 456 36.08 32.56 16.66
C GLY A 456 36.96 33.01 17.83
N LYS A 457 37.85 32.12 18.26
CA LYS A 457 39.21 32.35 18.79
C LYS A 457 39.87 30.96 18.91
N SER A 458 40.78 30.59 18.00
CA SER A 458 42.25 30.74 18.13
C SER A 458 42.80 30.09 19.41
N ALA A 459 43.81 29.23 19.45
CA ALA A 459 44.79 28.76 18.49
C ALA A 459 45.51 27.54 19.13
N GLU A 460 46.08 26.63 18.34
CA GLU A 460 47.43 26.12 18.59
C GLU A 460 47.96 25.33 17.39
N ALA A 461 49.22 25.60 17.06
CA ALA A 461 49.93 25.13 15.89
C ALA A 461 50.95 24.06 16.26
N SER A 462 51.00 22.99 15.48
CA SER A 462 52.16 22.10 15.19
C SER A 462 51.60 20.92 14.38
N GLY A 463 52.18 20.34 13.34
CA GLY A 463 53.46 20.43 12.65
C GLY A 463 53.56 19.17 11.77
N LEU A 464 54.38 19.22 10.70
CA LEU A 464 54.91 18.10 9.89
C LEU A 464 54.11 17.56 8.67
N ARG A 465 54.49 18.15 7.52
CA ARG A 465 54.96 17.62 6.21
C ARG A 465 54.32 16.38 5.52
N PRO A 466 54.23 16.40 4.16
CA PRO A 466 53.75 15.31 3.33
C PRO A 466 54.85 14.32 2.93
N ILE A 467 54.47 13.07 2.64
CA ILE A 467 55.30 12.09 1.95
C ILE A 467 54.71 11.89 0.56
N GLY A 468 55.49 12.25 -0.46
CA GLY A 468 55.28 11.83 -1.83
C GLY A 468 56.06 10.55 -2.14
N GLY A 469 55.58 9.85 -3.16
CA GLY A 469 56.21 8.73 -3.87
C GLY A 469 55.43 8.48 -5.14
#